data_AF-A0A1G0JER0-F1
#
_entry.id   AF-A0A1G0JER0-F1
#
_cell.length_a   1.000
_cell.length_b   1.000
_cell.length_c   1.000
_cell.angle_alpha   90.00
_cell.angle_beta   90.00
_cell.angle_gamma   90.00
#
_symmetry.space_group_name_H-M   'P 1'
#
loop_
_entity.id
_entity.type
_entity.pdbx_description
1 polymer ?
#
loop_
_entity_poly.entity_id
_entity_poly.type
_entity_poly.pdbx_seq_one_letter_code
_entity_poly.pdbx_strand_id
1 'polypeptide(L)'
;MTDNSLKASARKIIISCEHGGNHVPSEYHHLFKGKQAVLNSHRGRDAGALMIARELAKKLNTPLTVSEITRLLVDLNRSSHHRALFSEFTRNCDKDTRHKILREYYFPYRMHVENEITKALKVKKSVVHFSIHSFTPRLGSETRNADIGLLYDPARKGERDLCMKLQSILQGQSKKLVIRRNYPYRGNADGFTTYLRKKFAATKYIGVEIEINQKHVNHTDHWKSLRKHIINSVIRLKHLSGY
;
A
#
# COMPACT_ATOMS: atom_id res chain seq x y z
N MET A 1 -25.26 -3.61 37.01
CA MET A 1 -24.23 -4.44 36.33
C MET A 1 -24.64 -4.57 34.87
N THR A 2 -24.12 -3.72 34.00
CA THR A 2 -24.30 -3.86 32.55
C THR A 2 -22.95 -4.24 31.97
N ASP A 3 -22.78 -5.54 31.76
CA ASP A 3 -21.63 -6.14 31.10
C ASP A 3 -21.55 -5.61 29.65
N ASN A 4 -20.76 -4.56 29.48
CA ASN A 4 -20.42 -4.01 28.18
C ASN A 4 -19.18 -4.74 27.67
N SER A 5 -19.30 -6.05 27.48
CA SER A 5 -18.25 -6.85 26.83
C SER A 5 -18.19 -6.46 25.36
N LEU A 6 -17.34 -5.46 25.08
CA LEU A 6 -16.88 -5.11 23.73
C LEU A 6 -16.44 -6.40 23.03
N LYS A 7 -17.31 -6.95 22.16
CA LYS A 7 -16.98 -8.13 21.36
C LYS A 7 -15.67 -7.86 20.64
N ALA A 8 -14.61 -8.55 21.05
CA ALA A 8 -13.30 -8.36 20.46
C ALA A 8 -13.39 -8.66 18.96
N SER A 9 -12.95 -7.70 18.15
CA SER A 9 -12.94 -7.82 16.69
C SER A 9 -12.42 -9.17 16.23
N ALA A 10 -13.14 -9.83 15.32
CA ALA A 10 -12.72 -11.10 14.73
C ALA A 10 -11.55 -10.95 13.74
N ARG A 11 -11.17 -9.71 13.39
CA ARG A 11 -10.16 -9.43 12.37
C ARG A 11 -9.08 -8.47 12.88
N LYS A 12 -7.86 -8.59 12.37
CA LYS A 12 -6.79 -7.61 12.60
C LYS A 12 -6.56 -6.79 11.33
N ILE A 13 -6.37 -5.47 11.47
CA ILE A 13 -5.91 -4.63 10.37
C ILE A 13 -4.38 -4.56 10.40
N ILE A 14 -3.71 -4.65 9.27
CA ILE A 14 -2.27 -4.41 9.13
C ILE A 14 -2.06 -3.44 7.98
N ILE A 15 -1.05 -2.58 8.07
CA ILE A 15 -0.76 -1.56 7.06
C ILE A 15 0.67 -1.74 6.53
N SER A 16 0.83 -1.68 5.20
CA SER A 16 2.13 -1.58 4.55
C SER A 16 2.24 -0.31 3.70
N CYS A 17 3.47 0.13 3.45
CA CYS A 17 3.79 1.13 2.43
C CYS A 17 5.15 0.79 1.80
N GLU A 18 5.12 0.22 0.61
CA GLU A 18 6.27 -0.34 -0.11
C GLU A 18 7.12 0.76 -0.76
N HIS A 19 6.50 1.88 -1.13
CA HIS A 19 7.10 2.96 -1.92
C HIS A 19 7.11 4.30 -1.16
N GLY A 20 7.29 4.25 0.15
CA GLY A 20 7.11 5.40 1.04
C GLY A 20 8.15 6.52 0.90
N GLY A 21 9.35 6.19 0.40
CA GLY A 21 10.44 7.15 0.25
C GLY A 21 11.26 6.92 -1.01
N ASN A 22 12.19 7.84 -1.26
CA ASN A 22 13.11 7.83 -2.39
C ASN A 22 14.58 7.83 -1.96
N HIS A 23 14.86 7.43 -0.71
CA HIS A 23 16.22 7.37 -0.20
C HIS A 23 17.03 6.31 -0.96
N VAL A 24 18.26 6.65 -1.32
CA VAL A 24 19.23 5.70 -1.85
C VAL A 24 20.20 5.40 -0.71
N PRO A 25 20.37 4.13 -0.28
CA PRO A 25 21.39 3.79 0.70
C PRO A 25 22.78 4.21 0.22
N SER A 26 23.64 4.65 1.14
CA SER A 26 24.93 5.29 0.83
C SER A 26 25.81 4.47 -0.13
N GLU A 27 25.84 3.16 0.06
CA GLU A 27 26.58 2.22 -0.80
C GLU A 27 26.19 2.31 -2.28
N TYR A 28 24.91 2.60 -2.58
CA TYR A 28 24.38 2.64 -3.94
C TYR A 28 24.26 4.06 -4.52
N HIS A 29 24.73 5.10 -3.81
CA HIS A 29 24.68 6.49 -4.30
C HIS A 29 25.30 6.65 -5.69
N HIS A 30 26.37 5.90 -5.98
CA HIS A 30 27.06 5.94 -7.26
C HIS A 30 26.16 5.56 -8.44
N LEU A 31 25.18 4.67 -8.26
CA LEU A 31 24.22 4.27 -9.30
C LEU A 31 23.23 5.39 -9.68
N PHE A 32 23.03 6.37 -8.79
CA PHE A 32 22.01 7.40 -8.92
C PHE A 32 22.59 8.82 -9.06
N LYS A 33 23.90 8.97 -9.29
CA LYS A 33 24.54 10.26 -9.57
C LYS A 33 23.84 10.97 -10.73
N GLY A 34 23.41 12.21 -10.49
CA GLY A 34 22.68 13.02 -11.49
C GLY A 34 21.24 12.58 -11.74
N LYS A 35 20.66 11.66 -10.95
CA LYS A 35 19.28 11.14 -11.14
C LYS A 35 18.26 11.71 -10.15
N GLN A 36 18.60 12.82 -9.49
CA GLN A 36 17.76 13.42 -8.45
C GLN A 36 16.35 13.77 -8.94
N ALA A 37 16.19 14.24 -10.18
CA ALA A 37 14.88 14.53 -10.76
C ALA A 37 13.99 13.28 -10.84
N VAL A 38 14.56 12.13 -11.24
CA VAL A 38 13.83 10.86 -11.31
C VAL A 38 13.52 10.32 -9.92
N LEU A 39 14.47 10.40 -8.98
CA LEU A 39 14.28 10.04 -7.58
C LEU A 39 13.17 10.87 -6.92
N ASN A 40 13.08 12.17 -7.22
CA ASN A 40 12.05 13.06 -6.66
C ASN A 40 10.69 12.95 -7.36
N SER A 41 10.61 12.22 -8.48
CA SER A 41 9.37 11.99 -9.22
C SER A 41 8.57 10.80 -8.69
N HIS A 42 7.39 10.57 -9.28
CA HIS A 42 6.57 9.37 -9.04
C HIS A 42 7.29 8.05 -9.36
N ARG A 43 8.42 8.09 -10.09
CA ARG A 43 9.23 6.90 -10.37
C ARG A 43 10.03 6.46 -9.15
N GLY A 44 10.46 7.39 -8.30
CA GLY A 44 11.28 7.11 -7.12
C GLY A 44 10.47 6.74 -5.87
N ARG A 45 9.26 7.30 -5.73
CA ARG A 45 8.38 7.09 -4.57
C ARG A 45 6.92 7.37 -4.89
N ASP A 46 6.06 6.93 -3.99
CA ASP A 46 4.64 7.24 -3.95
C ASP A 46 4.41 8.48 -3.06
N ALA A 47 4.39 9.66 -3.66
CA ALA A 47 4.21 10.91 -2.93
C ALA A 47 2.91 10.88 -2.09
N GLY A 48 3.01 11.23 -0.80
CA GLY A 48 1.88 11.27 0.14
C GLY A 48 1.49 9.93 0.77
N ALA A 49 1.88 8.78 0.19
CA ALA A 49 1.47 7.46 0.67
C ALA A 49 1.97 7.16 2.10
N LEU A 50 3.25 7.43 2.37
CA LEU A 50 3.85 7.22 3.70
C LEU A 50 3.13 8.02 4.80
N MET A 51 2.72 9.26 4.50
CA MET A 51 2.01 10.11 5.45
C MET A 51 0.65 9.53 5.81
N ILE A 52 -0.11 9.05 4.81
CA ILE A 52 -1.39 8.35 5.05
C ILE A 52 -1.16 7.08 5.86
N ALA A 53 -0.18 6.26 5.49
CA ALA A 53 0.10 4.99 6.16
C ALA A 53 0.42 5.19 7.65
N ARG A 54 1.30 6.15 7.97
CA ARG A 54 1.69 6.50 9.35
C ARG A 54 0.50 6.99 10.18
N GLU A 55 -0.31 7.90 9.64
CA GLU A 55 -1.46 8.42 10.36
C GLU A 55 -2.57 7.39 10.55
N LEU A 56 -2.84 6.58 9.51
CA LEU A 56 -3.82 5.52 9.58
C LEU A 56 -3.43 4.48 10.63
N ALA A 57 -2.16 4.05 10.65
CA ALA A 57 -1.65 3.11 11.64
C ALA A 57 -1.75 3.65 13.06
N LYS A 58 -1.36 4.92 13.26
CA LYS A 58 -1.48 5.61 14.54
C LYS A 58 -2.94 5.66 15.01
N LYS A 59 -3.87 6.01 14.14
CA LYS A 59 -5.30 6.12 14.49
C LYS A 59 -5.97 4.78 14.75
N LEU A 60 -5.53 3.72 14.07
CA LEU A 60 -6.06 2.37 14.27
C LEU A 60 -5.37 1.58 15.38
N ASN A 61 -4.25 2.11 15.93
CA ASN A 61 -3.35 1.42 16.84
C ASN A 61 -2.97 0.02 16.30
N THR A 62 -2.37 0.00 15.11
CA THR A 62 -2.14 -1.26 14.39
C THR A 62 -0.73 -1.33 13.76
N PRO A 63 -0.19 -2.54 13.51
CA PRO A 63 1.13 -2.69 12.92
C PRO A 63 1.25 -1.96 11.58
N LEU A 64 2.41 -1.35 11.38
CA LEU A 64 2.78 -0.64 10.17
C LEU A 64 4.19 -1.07 9.73
N THR A 65 4.31 -1.44 8.46
CA THR A 65 5.60 -1.72 7.83
C THR A 65 5.82 -0.75 6.67
N VAL A 66 6.94 -0.03 6.68
CA VAL A 66 7.25 0.98 5.65
C VAL A 66 8.64 0.78 5.10
N SER A 67 8.80 1.16 3.84
CA SER A 67 10.12 1.34 3.23
C SER A 67 10.27 2.80 2.82
N GLU A 68 11.44 3.36 3.15
CA GLU A 68 11.82 4.70 2.71
C GLU A 68 12.89 4.67 1.61
N ILE A 69 13.36 3.47 1.23
CA ILE A 69 14.26 3.32 0.08
C ILE A 69 13.49 3.51 -1.23
N THR A 70 14.17 4.08 -2.22
CA THR A 70 13.61 4.25 -3.56
C THR A 70 13.27 2.90 -4.18
N ARG A 71 12.07 2.79 -4.76
CA ARG A 71 11.67 1.61 -5.55
C ARG A 71 12.55 1.40 -6.78
N LEU A 72 13.32 2.41 -7.17
CA LEU A 72 14.28 2.31 -8.27
C LEU A 72 15.49 1.46 -7.89
N LEU A 73 15.84 1.34 -6.60
CA LEU A 73 16.88 0.42 -6.17
C LEU A 73 16.36 -1.01 -6.32
N VAL A 74 15.25 -1.32 -5.67
CA VAL A 74 14.51 -2.58 -5.78
C VAL A 74 13.04 -2.34 -5.46
N ASP A 75 12.15 -2.84 -6.32
CA ASP A 75 10.70 -2.67 -6.13
C ASP A 75 10.14 -3.77 -5.22
N LEU A 76 9.86 -3.39 -3.97
CA LEU A 76 9.31 -4.28 -2.93
C LEU A 76 7.92 -4.83 -3.27
N ASN A 77 7.20 -4.17 -4.19
CA ASN A 77 5.87 -4.57 -4.66
C ASN A 77 5.92 -5.47 -5.90
N ARG A 78 7.11 -5.90 -6.37
CA ARG A 78 7.26 -6.87 -7.47
C ARG A 78 7.66 -8.24 -6.97
N SER A 79 7.42 -9.30 -7.76
CA SER A 79 8.02 -10.60 -7.50
C SER A 79 9.52 -10.63 -7.84
N SER A 80 10.26 -11.55 -7.21
CA SER A 80 11.73 -11.68 -7.35
C SER A 80 12.19 -12.01 -8.77
N HIS A 81 11.30 -12.48 -9.63
CA HIS A 81 11.58 -12.81 -11.03
C HIS A 81 10.98 -11.79 -12.01
N HIS A 82 10.32 -10.74 -11.50
CA HIS A 82 9.70 -9.74 -12.35
C HIS A 82 10.77 -8.88 -13.03
N ARG A 83 10.67 -8.66 -14.35
CA ARG A 83 11.64 -7.87 -15.13
C ARG A 83 11.86 -6.45 -14.60
N ALA A 84 10.84 -5.88 -13.95
CA ALA A 84 10.87 -4.54 -13.37
C ALA A 84 11.19 -4.52 -11.87
N LEU A 85 11.62 -5.64 -11.27
CA LEU A 85 12.09 -5.68 -9.88
C LEU A 85 13.26 -4.71 -9.67
N PHE A 86 14.21 -4.71 -10.60
CA PHE A 86 15.30 -3.75 -10.67
C PHE A 86 15.02 -2.73 -11.77
N SER A 87 15.22 -1.44 -11.48
CA SER A 87 15.13 -0.35 -12.47
C SER A 87 16.31 -0.39 -13.44
N GLU A 88 16.30 0.53 -14.42
CA GLU A 88 17.44 0.73 -15.32
C GLU A 88 18.75 1.07 -14.60
N PHE A 89 18.69 1.60 -13.36
CA PHE A 89 19.88 1.98 -12.59
C PHE A 89 20.53 0.80 -11.86
N THR A 90 19.75 -0.23 -11.52
CA THR A 90 20.23 -1.39 -10.74
C THR A 90 20.32 -2.68 -11.56
N ARG A 91 19.53 -2.80 -12.63
CA ARG A 91 19.38 -4.07 -13.36
C ARG A 91 20.68 -4.60 -13.95
N ASN A 92 21.59 -3.70 -14.32
CA ASN A 92 22.88 -4.02 -14.93
C ASN A 92 24.02 -4.22 -13.92
N CYS A 93 23.76 -4.08 -12.61
CA CYS A 93 24.72 -4.50 -11.60
C CYS A 93 24.99 -6.00 -11.71
N ASP A 94 26.16 -6.42 -11.23
CA ASP A 94 26.53 -7.83 -11.16
C ASP A 94 25.55 -8.62 -10.25
N LYS A 95 25.66 -9.94 -10.33
CA LYS A 95 24.78 -10.86 -9.61
C LYS A 95 24.90 -10.70 -8.09
N ASP A 96 26.10 -10.47 -7.58
CA ASP A 96 26.37 -10.41 -6.15
C ASP A 96 25.81 -9.12 -5.54
N THR A 97 25.98 -8.00 -6.22
CA THR A 97 25.35 -6.71 -5.88
C THR A 97 23.82 -6.84 -5.85
N ARG A 98 23.22 -7.45 -6.87
CA ARG A 98 21.75 -7.64 -6.89
C ARG A 98 21.28 -8.57 -5.78
N HIS A 99 21.99 -9.66 -5.50
CA HIS A 99 21.67 -10.54 -4.38
C HIS A 99 21.81 -9.86 -3.03
N LYS A 100 22.83 -9.02 -2.85
CA LYS A 100 23.01 -8.19 -1.65
C LYS A 100 21.83 -7.26 -1.44
N ILE A 101 21.40 -6.54 -2.47
CA ILE A 101 20.21 -5.66 -2.42
C ILE A 101 18.96 -6.47 -2.03
N LEU A 102 18.76 -7.67 -2.58
CA LEU A 102 17.61 -8.49 -2.21
C LEU A 102 17.66 -8.92 -0.75
N ARG A 103 18.83 -9.36 -0.28
CA ARG A 103 19.05 -9.79 1.10
C ARG A 103 18.83 -8.67 2.11
N GLU A 104 19.23 -7.45 1.79
CA GLU A 104 19.20 -6.32 2.73
C GLU A 104 17.87 -5.58 2.74
N TYR A 105 17.20 -5.46 1.59
CA TYR A 105 16.02 -4.59 1.48
C TYR A 105 14.75 -5.34 1.06
N TYR A 106 14.86 -6.28 0.12
CA TYR A 106 13.67 -6.96 -0.43
C TYR A 106 13.10 -8.02 0.49
N PHE A 107 13.91 -9.03 0.86
CA PHE A 107 13.44 -10.14 1.69
C PHE A 107 13.07 -9.67 3.10
N PRO A 108 13.86 -8.84 3.81
CA PRO A 108 13.52 -8.41 5.16
C PRO A 108 12.17 -7.68 5.23
N TYR A 109 11.89 -6.78 4.29
CA TYR A 109 10.61 -6.08 4.22
C TYR A 109 9.44 -7.06 4.06
N ARG A 110 9.52 -7.95 3.06
CA ARG A 110 8.41 -8.86 2.75
C ARG A 110 8.20 -9.90 3.86
N MET A 111 9.28 -10.46 4.39
CA MET A 111 9.22 -11.39 5.52
C MET A 111 8.63 -10.73 6.77
N HIS A 112 8.94 -9.46 7.03
CA HIS A 112 8.36 -8.75 8.16
C HIS A 112 6.84 -8.62 8.03
N VAL A 113 6.32 -8.18 6.87
CA VAL A 113 4.86 -8.11 6.64
C VAL A 113 4.20 -9.49 6.73
N GLU A 114 4.81 -10.52 6.14
CA GLU A 114 4.32 -11.91 6.24
C GLU A 114 4.25 -12.39 7.69
N ASN A 115 5.27 -12.08 8.49
CA ASN A 115 5.33 -12.45 9.90
C ASN A 115 4.25 -11.71 10.71
N GLU A 116 4.01 -10.43 10.46
CA GLU A 116 2.94 -9.68 11.13
C GLU A 116 1.55 -10.26 10.81
N ILE A 117 1.30 -10.64 9.55
CA ILE A 117 0.07 -11.33 9.15
C ILE A 117 -0.04 -12.69 9.87
N THR A 118 1.04 -13.47 9.87
CA THR A 118 1.07 -14.80 10.51
C THR A 118 0.81 -14.71 12.02
N LYS A 119 1.45 -13.75 12.71
CA LYS A 119 1.22 -13.49 14.14
C LYS A 119 -0.23 -13.10 14.40
N ALA A 120 -0.80 -12.20 13.59
CA ALA A 120 -2.18 -11.77 13.73
C ALA A 120 -3.18 -12.91 13.55
N LEU A 121 -2.92 -13.85 12.64
CA LEU A 121 -3.77 -15.02 12.39
C LEU A 121 -3.74 -16.06 13.51
N LYS A 122 -2.73 -16.03 14.41
CA LYS A 122 -2.73 -16.88 15.62
C LYS A 122 -3.77 -16.44 16.65
N VAL A 123 -4.12 -15.15 16.67
CA VAL A 123 -4.99 -14.55 17.69
C VAL A 123 -6.34 -14.06 17.14
N LYS A 124 -6.46 -13.88 15.82
CA LYS A 124 -7.68 -13.41 15.13
C LYS A 124 -8.10 -14.36 14.02
N LYS A 125 -9.39 -14.36 13.69
CA LYS A 125 -9.93 -15.26 12.67
C LYS A 125 -9.42 -14.95 11.26
N SER A 126 -9.15 -13.66 10.97
CA SER A 126 -8.65 -13.19 9.67
C SER A 126 -7.90 -11.85 9.78
N VAL A 127 -7.21 -11.46 8.72
CA VAL A 127 -6.46 -10.20 8.57
C VAL A 127 -7.01 -9.42 7.39
N VAL A 128 -7.16 -8.10 7.59
CA VAL A 128 -7.32 -7.11 6.52
C VAL A 128 -6.00 -6.36 6.38
N HIS A 129 -5.36 -6.48 5.24
CA HIS A 129 -4.11 -5.82 4.94
C HIS A 129 -4.36 -4.67 3.95
N PHE A 130 -4.04 -3.45 4.37
CA PHE A 130 -4.04 -2.27 3.51
C PHE A 130 -2.61 -1.91 3.11
N SER A 131 -2.28 -2.08 1.83
CA SER A 131 -1.06 -1.54 1.25
C SER A 131 -1.36 -0.14 0.69
N ILE A 132 -0.62 0.86 1.16
CA ILE A 132 -0.90 2.28 0.86
C ILE A 132 0.06 2.77 -0.21
N HIS A 133 -0.52 3.23 -1.31
CA HIS A 133 0.17 3.66 -2.53
C HIS A 133 -0.34 5.00 -3.04
N SER A 134 0.37 5.58 -4.00
CA SER A 134 -0.12 6.72 -4.76
C SER A 134 0.32 6.68 -6.21
N PHE A 135 -0.51 7.24 -7.09
CA PHE A 135 -0.24 7.22 -8.53
C PHE A 135 -0.15 8.62 -9.11
N THR A 136 0.75 8.79 -10.08
CA THR A 136 0.86 10.05 -10.84
C THR A 136 -0.45 10.37 -11.57
N PRO A 137 -0.93 11.63 -11.59
CA PRO A 137 -2.15 12.03 -12.31
C PRO A 137 -2.05 11.85 -13.82
N ARG A 138 -0.83 11.86 -14.38
CA ARG A 138 -0.57 11.66 -15.80
C ARG A 138 0.53 10.61 -15.98
N LEU A 139 0.30 9.64 -16.85
CA LEU A 139 1.30 8.66 -17.26
C LEU A 139 1.46 8.73 -18.78
N GLY A 140 2.57 9.29 -19.27
CA GLY A 140 2.72 9.60 -20.68
C GLY A 140 1.64 10.58 -21.14
N SER A 141 0.88 10.22 -22.17
CA SER A 141 -0.28 11.00 -22.65
C SER A 141 -1.57 10.75 -21.84
N GLU A 142 -1.65 9.66 -21.07
CA GLU A 142 -2.86 9.26 -20.36
C GLU A 142 -3.09 10.13 -19.12
N THR A 143 -4.28 10.74 -19.05
CA THR A 143 -4.76 11.41 -17.83
C THR A 143 -5.56 10.44 -16.98
N ARG A 144 -5.20 10.32 -15.70
CA ARG A 144 -5.81 9.35 -14.79
C ARG A 144 -6.96 9.97 -14.00
N ASN A 145 -8.18 9.63 -14.39
CA ASN A 145 -9.43 10.22 -13.92
C ASN A 145 -10.00 9.46 -12.71
N ALA A 146 -9.26 9.48 -11.59
CA ALA A 146 -9.74 9.10 -10.27
C ALA A 146 -9.00 9.90 -9.20
N ASP A 147 -9.64 10.11 -8.06
CA ASP A 147 -8.99 10.66 -6.86
C ASP A 147 -8.43 9.55 -5.99
N ILE A 148 -9.16 8.43 -5.88
CA ILE A 148 -8.77 7.25 -5.11
C ILE A 148 -9.07 5.97 -5.91
N GLY A 149 -8.09 5.08 -5.96
CA GLY A 149 -8.21 3.70 -6.43
C GLY A 149 -8.30 2.73 -5.26
N LEU A 150 -9.21 1.76 -5.34
CA LEU A 150 -9.28 0.61 -4.43
C LEU A 150 -8.96 -0.64 -5.22
N LEU A 151 -7.75 -1.18 -5.05
CA LEU A 151 -7.27 -2.30 -5.84
C LEU A 151 -7.37 -3.61 -5.06
N TYR A 152 -7.97 -4.62 -5.68
CA TYR A 152 -8.20 -5.93 -5.09
C TYR A 152 -8.39 -7.00 -6.17
N ASP A 153 -8.37 -8.27 -5.77
CA ASP A 153 -8.71 -9.38 -6.65
C ASP A 153 -10.24 -9.59 -6.70
N PRO A 154 -10.92 -9.36 -7.85
CA PRO A 154 -12.37 -9.55 -7.97
C PRO A 154 -12.87 -10.95 -7.68
N ALA A 155 -12.01 -11.97 -7.83
CA ALA A 155 -12.34 -13.37 -7.54
C ALA A 155 -12.44 -13.64 -6.03
N ARG A 156 -11.83 -12.79 -5.18
CA ARG A 156 -11.86 -12.93 -3.72
C ARG A 156 -13.04 -12.14 -3.16
N LYS A 157 -14.15 -12.83 -2.89
CA LYS A 157 -15.40 -12.24 -2.36
C LYS A 157 -15.16 -11.29 -1.17
N GLY A 158 -14.30 -11.66 -0.22
CA GLY A 158 -13.99 -10.83 0.95
C GLY A 158 -13.36 -9.48 0.61
N GLU A 159 -12.47 -9.43 -0.41
CA GLU A 159 -11.86 -8.18 -0.86
C GLU A 159 -12.85 -7.31 -1.64
N ARG A 160 -13.67 -7.94 -2.49
CA ARG A 160 -14.74 -7.26 -3.23
C ARG A 160 -15.75 -6.60 -2.29
N ASP A 161 -16.27 -7.35 -1.31
CA ASP A 161 -17.25 -6.84 -0.35
C ASP A 161 -16.64 -5.69 0.49
N LEU A 162 -15.39 -5.83 0.93
CA LEU A 162 -14.67 -4.78 1.67
C LEU A 162 -14.55 -3.50 0.83
N CYS A 163 -14.11 -3.62 -0.43
CA CYS A 163 -13.91 -2.47 -1.31
C CYS A 163 -15.22 -1.80 -1.70
N MET A 164 -16.32 -2.55 -1.89
CA MET A 164 -17.65 -1.97 -2.12
C MET A 164 -18.12 -1.15 -0.92
N LYS A 165 -17.94 -1.66 0.30
CA LYS A 165 -18.27 -0.92 1.53
C LYS A 165 -17.39 0.32 1.70
N LEU A 166 -16.08 0.18 1.54
CA LEU A 166 -15.14 1.30 1.66
C LEU A 166 -15.42 2.39 0.61
N GLN A 167 -15.72 2.00 -0.63
CA GLN A 167 -16.12 2.93 -1.69
C GLN A 167 -17.38 3.71 -1.29
N SER A 168 -18.42 3.02 -0.79
CA SER A 168 -19.66 3.66 -0.33
C SER A 168 -19.42 4.65 0.82
N ILE A 169 -18.58 4.29 1.80
CA ILE A 169 -18.22 5.17 2.92
C ILE A 169 -17.47 6.41 2.41
N LEU A 170 -16.48 6.23 1.54
CA LEU A 170 -15.69 7.32 0.95
C LEU A 170 -16.58 8.30 0.16
N GLN A 171 -17.53 7.79 -0.61
CA GLN A 171 -18.46 8.60 -1.40
C GLN A 171 -19.51 9.30 -0.53
N GLY A 172 -20.07 8.62 0.47
CA GLY A 172 -21.10 9.18 1.34
C GLY A 172 -20.63 10.37 2.17
N GLN A 173 -19.32 10.49 2.40
CA GLN A 173 -18.72 11.61 3.13
C GLN A 173 -18.25 12.76 2.21
N SER A 174 -18.19 12.56 0.89
CA SER A 174 -17.79 13.59 -0.08
C SER A 174 -18.34 13.33 -1.48
N LYS A 175 -19.33 14.12 -1.90
CA LYS A 175 -19.97 14.00 -3.24
C LYS A 175 -19.05 14.35 -4.42
N LYS A 176 -17.84 14.88 -4.17
CA LYS A 176 -16.92 15.36 -5.21
C LYS A 176 -15.77 14.40 -5.54
N LEU A 177 -15.53 13.37 -4.71
CA LEU A 177 -14.42 12.44 -4.94
C LEU A 177 -14.79 11.33 -5.93
N VAL A 178 -13.99 11.18 -6.97
CA VAL A 178 -14.06 10.09 -7.94
C VAL A 178 -13.30 8.88 -7.38
N ILE A 179 -14.04 7.95 -6.79
CA ILE A 179 -13.51 6.70 -6.25
C ILE A 179 -13.72 5.57 -7.25
N ARG A 180 -12.65 4.90 -7.67
CA ARG A 180 -12.73 3.78 -8.62
C ARG A 180 -12.15 2.51 -8.03
N ARG A 181 -12.76 1.38 -8.37
CA ARG A 181 -12.25 0.04 -8.03
C ARG A 181 -11.38 -0.45 -9.17
N ASN A 182 -10.24 -1.05 -8.85
CA ASN A 182 -9.28 -1.59 -9.83
C ASN A 182 -8.91 -0.58 -10.92
N TYR A 183 -8.55 0.63 -10.47
CA TYR A 183 -8.07 1.73 -11.29
C TYR A 183 -7.03 2.54 -10.48
N PRO A 184 -5.90 2.98 -11.07
CA PRO A 184 -5.52 2.82 -12.48
C PRO A 184 -4.96 1.43 -12.83
N TYR A 185 -4.81 0.55 -11.84
CA TYR A 185 -4.31 -0.81 -12.03
C TYR A 185 -5.37 -1.86 -11.66
N ARG A 186 -5.23 -3.09 -12.18
CA ARG A 186 -6.25 -4.14 -12.05
C ARG A 186 -6.41 -4.74 -10.64
N GLY A 187 -5.47 -4.50 -9.73
CA GLY A 187 -5.49 -5.04 -8.36
C GLY A 187 -5.16 -6.55 -8.22
N ASN A 188 -5.03 -7.27 -9.33
CA ASN A 188 -4.63 -8.68 -9.39
C ASN A 188 -3.38 -8.94 -10.25
N ALA A 189 -2.70 -7.87 -10.69
CA ALA A 189 -1.41 -7.97 -11.37
C ALA A 189 -0.29 -8.39 -10.40
N ASP A 190 0.93 -8.63 -10.92
CA ASP A 190 2.11 -8.85 -10.09
C ASP A 190 2.25 -7.73 -9.05
N GLY A 191 2.31 -8.12 -7.78
CA GLY A 191 2.09 -7.25 -6.64
C GLY A 191 2.39 -8.01 -5.35
N PHE A 192 2.74 -7.31 -4.28
CA PHE A 192 2.95 -7.92 -2.98
C PHE A 192 1.63 -8.48 -2.42
N THR A 193 0.51 -7.76 -2.60
CA THR A 193 -0.82 -8.27 -2.23
C THR A 193 -1.15 -9.56 -2.99
N THR A 194 -0.90 -9.62 -4.30
CA THR A 194 -1.08 -10.82 -5.14
C THR A 194 -0.20 -11.99 -4.68
N TYR A 195 1.04 -11.73 -4.27
CA TYR A 195 1.89 -12.76 -3.68
C TYR A 195 1.34 -13.26 -2.34
N LEU A 196 0.88 -12.36 -1.45
CA LEU A 196 0.30 -12.75 -0.15
C LEU A 196 -0.99 -13.55 -0.32
N ARG A 197 -1.79 -13.28 -1.36
CA ARG A 197 -2.98 -14.06 -1.72
C ARG A 197 -2.67 -15.53 -2.05
N LYS A 198 -1.46 -15.84 -2.53
CA LYS A 198 -0.98 -17.21 -2.78
C LYS A 198 -0.55 -17.92 -1.50
N LYS A 199 -0.12 -17.16 -0.48
CA LYS A 199 0.30 -17.70 0.83
C LYS A 199 -0.86 -17.91 1.81
N PHE A 200 -1.89 -17.07 1.73
CA PHE A 200 -2.97 -17.06 2.70
C PHE A 200 -4.35 -17.27 2.05
N ALA A 201 -5.12 -18.22 2.60
CA ALA A 201 -6.46 -18.54 2.14
C ALA A 201 -7.39 -17.31 2.13
N ALA A 202 -8.35 -17.28 1.20
CA ALA A 202 -9.31 -16.18 1.04
C ALA A 202 -10.16 -15.91 2.29
N THR A 203 -10.38 -16.92 3.13
CA THR A 203 -11.10 -16.79 4.41
C THR A 203 -10.24 -16.17 5.51
N LYS A 204 -8.92 -16.17 5.36
CA LYS A 204 -7.95 -15.69 6.36
C LYS A 204 -7.34 -14.34 5.99
N TYR A 205 -7.16 -14.03 4.72
CA TYR A 205 -6.46 -12.83 4.27
C TYR A 205 -7.25 -12.07 3.20
N ILE A 206 -7.51 -10.79 3.49
CA ILE A 206 -8.10 -9.78 2.63
C ILE A 206 -7.01 -8.74 2.34
N GLY A 207 -6.48 -8.71 1.12
CA GLY A 207 -5.47 -7.73 0.71
C GLY A 207 -6.06 -6.65 -0.21
N VAL A 208 -5.91 -5.39 0.17
CA VAL A 208 -6.41 -4.25 -0.61
C VAL A 208 -5.31 -3.19 -0.72
N GLU A 209 -5.09 -2.68 -1.92
CA GLU A 209 -4.24 -1.51 -2.14
C GLU A 209 -5.12 -0.26 -2.19
N ILE A 210 -4.76 0.76 -1.40
CA ILE A 210 -5.39 2.08 -1.47
C ILE A 210 -4.45 2.99 -2.23
N GLU A 211 -4.90 3.44 -3.39
CA GLU A 211 -4.13 4.24 -4.35
C GLU A 211 -4.64 5.68 -4.34
N ILE A 212 -3.81 6.64 -4.00
CA ILE A 212 -4.20 8.06 -3.97
C ILE A 212 -3.62 8.80 -5.17
N ASN A 213 -4.43 9.63 -5.84
CA ASN A 213 -3.91 10.45 -6.93
C ASN A 213 -2.98 11.54 -6.40
N GLN A 214 -1.75 11.59 -6.90
CA GLN A 214 -0.73 12.55 -6.47
C GLN A 214 -1.09 14.00 -6.77
N LYS A 215 -2.08 14.29 -7.63
CA LYS A 215 -2.60 15.66 -7.84
C LYS A 215 -3.04 16.34 -6.55
N HIS A 216 -3.41 15.58 -5.51
CA HIS A 216 -3.87 16.13 -4.25
C HIS A 216 -2.75 16.53 -3.29
N VAL A 217 -1.51 16.03 -3.49
CA VAL A 217 -0.44 16.09 -2.48
C VAL A 217 0.12 17.50 -2.30
N ASN A 218 0.11 18.31 -3.35
CA ASN A 218 0.69 19.67 -3.33
C ASN A 218 -0.27 20.77 -2.84
N HIS A 219 -1.53 20.44 -2.51
CA HIS A 219 -2.53 21.41 -2.04
C HIS A 219 -2.75 21.25 -0.54
N THR A 220 -1.99 21.97 0.31
CA THR A 220 -1.87 21.69 1.76
C THR A 220 -3.19 21.46 2.50
N ASP A 221 -4.17 22.36 2.38
CA ASP A 221 -5.45 22.24 3.10
C ASP A 221 -6.34 21.13 2.53
N HIS A 222 -6.44 21.08 1.20
CA HIS A 222 -7.17 20.00 0.50
C HIS A 222 -6.56 18.63 0.84
N TRP A 223 -5.24 18.54 0.88
CA TRP A 223 -4.49 17.34 1.21
C TRP A 223 -4.78 16.89 2.65
N LYS A 224 -4.71 17.81 3.60
CA LYS A 224 -5.04 17.53 5.01
C LYS A 224 -6.48 17.03 5.15
N SER A 225 -7.43 17.66 4.46
CA SER A 225 -8.84 17.26 4.46
C SER A 225 -9.04 15.86 3.85
N LEU A 226 -8.44 15.60 2.68
CA LEU A 226 -8.51 14.32 1.98
C LEU A 226 -7.92 13.18 2.82
N ARG A 227 -6.75 13.40 3.44
CA ARG A 227 -6.15 12.39 4.33
C ARG A 227 -7.06 12.07 5.50
N LYS A 228 -7.58 13.09 6.20
CA LYS A 228 -8.53 12.92 7.30
C LYS A 228 -9.76 12.13 6.85
N HIS A 229 -10.27 12.43 5.66
CA HIS A 229 -11.40 11.72 5.05
C HIS A 229 -11.12 10.24 4.81
N ILE A 230 -9.99 9.91 4.19
CA ILE A 230 -9.56 8.52 3.95
C ILE A 230 -9.42 7.76 5.27
N ILE A 231 -8.73 8.36 6.24
CA ILE A 231 -8.48 7.74 7.55
C ILE A 231 -9.80 7.48 8.27
N ASN A 232 -10.69 8.47 8.32
CA ASN A 232 -12.01 8.32 8.94
C ASN A 232 -12.87 7.28 8.23
N SER A 233 -12.75 7.15 6.91
CA SER A 233 -13.47 6.12 6.14
C SER A 233 -13.02 4.72 6.50
N VAL A 234 -11.71 4.48 6.66
CA VAL A 234 -11.17 3.18 7.09
C VAL A 234 -11.53 2.87 8.55
N ILE A 235 -11.50 3.87 9.44
CA ILE A 235 -11.95 3.71 10.83
C ILE A 235 -13.44 3.36 10.87
N ARG A 236 -14.27 4.06 10.11
CA ARG A 236 -15.71 3.76 10.03
C ARG A 236 -15.97 2.38 9.45
N LEU A 237 -15.19 1.96 8.45
CA LEU A 237 -15.25 0.60 7.91
C LEU A 237 -15.03 -0.42 9.03
N LYS A 238 -14.00 -0.22 9.88
CA LYS A 238 -13.73 -1.06 11.07
C LYS A 238 -14.95 -1.14 12.00
N HIS A 239 -15.67 -0.05 12.24
CA HIS A 239 -16.87 -0.11 13.10
C HIS A 239 -18.07 -0.79 12.43
N LEU A 240 -18.29 -0.57 11.13
CA LEU A 240 -19.52 -0.97 10.44
C LEU A 240 -19.64 -2.44 10.04
N SER A 241 -18.56 -3.22 10.01
CA SER A 241 -18.69 -4.67 9.73
C SER A 241 -18.35 -5.57 10.91
N GLY A 242 -18.58 -5.08 12.12
CA GLY A 242 -18.29 -5.82 13.36
C GLY A 242 -16.81 -6.13 13.52
N TYR A 243 -15.94 -5.17 13.14
CA TYR A 243 -14.50 -5.26 13.31
C TYR A 243 -14.00 -4.44 14.51
#